data_AF-A0A7G8EIW8-F1
#
_entry.id   AF-A0A7G8EIW8-F1
#
_cell.length_a   1.000
_cell.length_b   1.000
_cell.length_c   1.000
_cell.angle_alpha   90.00
_cell.angle_beta   90.00
_cell.angle_gamma   90.00
#
_symmetry.space_group_name_H-M   'P 1'
#
loop_
_entity.id
_entity.type
_entity.pdbx_description
1 polymer ?
#
loop_
_entity_poly.entity_id
_entity_poly.type
_entity_poly.pdbx_seq_one_letter_code
_entity_poly.pdbx_strand_id
1 'polypeptide(L)'
;MPATIYLHWAATSYSWVRSGLYHTIIGGDGRLHRLHAYSIDLPAHTWRRNSNAVALSCACMGGRPDPWTLPPTEAQLEALCREAAQVARSWGWGAADIGIERVMTHAEAASNRDGQWMHENYGPVIWGGTGERWDFLQLTRNGPPTGGDQLRQRIRSVLAAPQLPPELPLQSSEAALVFRRAATMPARGQELAVEIDAAGSSWALAAELLAPYEIPYAWEASRRRILVGSLDVVPSFREDQVQPSVGWPLFEMTLQSGNAPVILRGILRENRAWCRVLEFAEEFGISVTFDPFVLLERRGG
;
A
#
# COMPACT_ATOMS: atom_id res chain seq x y z
N MET A 1 20.03 2.52 -11.92
CA MET A 1 19.43 1.17 -11.89
C MET A 1 18.07 1.23 -12.56
N PRO A 2 17.65 0.18 -13.29
CA PRO A 2 16.27 0.09 -13.78
C PRO A 2 15.30 0.18 -12.59
N ALA A 3 14.05 0.55 -12.86
CA ALA A 3 13.06 0.54 -11.79
C ALA A 3 12.81 -0.91 -11.36
N THR A 4 12.70 -1.16 -10.05
CA THR A 4 12.59 -2.53 -9.52
C THR A 4 11.60 -2.62 -8.36
N ILE A 5 10.81 -3.68 -8.33
CA ILE A 5 9.94 -4.04 -7.20
C ILE A 5 10.65 -5.14 -6.40
N TYR A 6 10.95 -4.85 -5.13
CA TYR A 6 11.50 -5.81 -4.18
C TYR A 6 10.41 -6.38 -3.28
N LEU A 7 10.38 -7.70 -3.17
CA LEU A 7 9.43 -8.47 -2.39
C LEU A 7 10.12 -9.00 -1.12
N HIS A 8 9.54 -8.68 0.04
CA HIS A 8 10.10 -8.95 1.36
C HIS A 8 9.11 -9.69 2.28
N TRP A 9 9.62 -10.30 3.34
CA TRP A 9 8.86 -10.43 4.58
C TRP A 9 9.49 -9.58 5.68
N ALA A 10 8.71 -9.29 6.72
CA ALA A 10 9.17 -8.46 7.82
C ALA A 10 9.83 -9.25 8.98
N ALA A 11 9.75 -10.58 8.98
CA ALA A 11 10.16 -11.45 10.10
C ALA A 11 9.43 -11.09 11.41
N THR A 12 8.11 -10.94 11.33
CA THR A 12 7.22 -10.43 12.40
C THR A 12 5.96 -11.28 12.56
N SER A 13 5.09 -10.89 13.51
CA SER A 13 3.70 -11.38 13.56
C SER A 13 2.89 -10.87 12.36
N TYR A 14 1.73 -11.49 12.13
CA TYR A 14 0.77 -11.14 11.07
C TYR A 14 0.15 -9.74 11.17
N SER A 15 0.16 -9.15 12.36
CA SER A 15 -0.41 -7.83 12.64
C SER A 15 0.62 -6.70 12.63
N TRP A 16 1.89 -7.00 12.35
CA TRP A 16 2.92 -5.98 12.44
C TRP A 16 2.85 -5.00 11.27
N VAL A 17 2.81 -3.72 11.60
CA VAL A 17 2.86 -2.61 10.64
C VAL A 17 3.77 -1.51 11.22
N ARG A 18 4.78 -1.09 10.47
CA ARG A 18 5.66 0.02 10.85
C ARG A 18 6.17 0.77 9.62
N SER A 19 6.04 2.09 9.63
CA SER A 19 6.55 2.96 8.56
C SER A 19 8.08 3.07 8.56
N GLY A 20 8.63 3.52 7.43
CA GLY A 20 10.04 3.86 7.23
C GLY A 20 10.87 2.79 6.51
N LEU A 21 10.43 1.53 6.49
CA LEU A 21 11.18 0.43 5.87
C LEU A 21 10.60 -0.01 4.51
N TYR A 22 9.27 -0.11 4.43
CA TYR A 22 8.59 -0.62 3.25
C TYR A 22 7.53 0.37 2.77
N HIS A 23 7.23 0.35 1.48
CA HIS A 23 6.20 1.20 0.91
C HIS A 23 4.81 0.67 1.25
N THR A 24 4.62 -0.64 1.13
CA THR A 24 3.43 -1.35 1.58
C THR A 24 3.82 -2.50 2.51
N ILE A 25 3.07 -2.67 3.59
CA ILE A 25 3.06 -3.90 4.38
C ILE A 25 1.72 -4.60 4.19
N ILE A 26 1.75 -5.92 3.98
CA ILE A 26 0.57 -6.77 3.86
C ILE A 26 0.39 -7.59 5.15
N GLY A 27 -0.73 -7.38 5.85
CA GLY A 27 -1.11 -8.13 7.05
C GLY A 27 -1.45 -9.59 6.76
N GLY A 28 -1.51 -10.45 7.78
CA GLY A 28 -1.75 -11.90 7.59
C GLY A 28 -3.09 -12.25 6.93
N ASP A 29 -4.06 -11.34 7.00
CA ASP A 29 -5.37 -11.43 6.34
C ASP A 29 -5.37 -10.88 4.90
N GLY A 30 -4.23 -10.41 4.39
CA GLY A 30 -4.08 -9.84 3.06
C GLY A 30 -4.37 -8.34 2.98
N ARG A 31 -4.68 -7.65 4.08
CA ARG A 31 -4.92 -6.19 4.06
C ARG A 31 -3.65 -5.43 3.75
N LEU A 32 -3.76 -4.43 2.88
CA LEU A 32 -2.67 -3.54 2.50
C LEU A 32 -2.61 -2.34 3.43
N HIS A 33 -1.44 -2.11 4.01
CA HIS A 33 -1.10 -0.89 4.73
C HIS A 33 -0.11 -0.10 3.87
N ARG A 34 -0.61 0.93 3.17
CA ARG A 34 0.25 1.80 2.36
C ARG A 34 0.86 2.87 3.28
N LEU A 35 2.18 2.90 3.34
CA LEU A 35 2.92 3.74 4.29
C LEU A 35 3.62 4.89 3.58
N HIS A 36 4.18 4.62 2.39
CA HIS A 36 4.89 5.62 1.60
C HIS A 36 4.45 5.55 0.15
N ALA A 37 4.44 6.71 -0.51
CA ALA A 37 4.13 6.79 -1.93
C ALA A 37 5.17 6.01 -2.75
N TYR A 38 4.78 5.33 -3.82
CA TYR A 38 5.71 4.58 -4.69
C TYR A 38 6.62 5.44 -5.59
N SER A 39 6.61 6.74 -5.37
CA SER A 39 7.37 7.71 -6.16
C SER A 39 8.62 8.23 -5.47
N ILE A 40 8.88 7.76 -4.24
CA ILE A 40 10.04 8.14 -3.45
C ILE A 40 10.88 6.91 -3.20
N ASP A 41 12.18 7.10 -3.04
CA ASP A 41 13.09 6.04 -2.61
C ASP A 41 13.07 5.97 -1.08
N LEU A 42 12.97 4.75 -0.55
CA LEU A 42 13.12 4.52 0.89
C LEU A 42 14.57 4.17 1.24
N PRO A 43 15.09 4.63 2.40
CA PRO A 43 16.52 4.58 2.64
C PRO A 43 17.09 3.17 2.88
N ALA A 44 16.26 2.19 3.30
CA ALA A 44 16.79 0.93 3.84
C ALA A 44 15.82 -0.26 3.78
N HIS A 45 15.59 -0.83 2.58
CA HIS A 45 14.91 -2.13 2.43
C HIS A 45 15.79 -3.21 1.77
N THR A 46 16.55 -2.85 0.73
CA THR A 46 17.41 -3.75 -0.03
C THR A 46 18.80 -3.13 -0.16
N TRP A 47 19.79 -3.68 0.55
CA TRP A 47 21.15 -3.13 0.60
C TRP A 47 21.71 -2.82 -0.79
N ARG A 48 22.16 -1.56 -0.99
CA ARG A 48 22.67 -0.99 -2.26
C ARG A 48 21.72 -1.00 -3.45
N ARG A 49 20.44 -1.29 -3.25
CA ARG A 49 19.43 -1.45 -4.31
C ARG A 49 18.16 -0.62 -4.06
N ASN A 50 18.22 0.34 -3.14
CA ASN A 50 17.07 1.13 -2.69
C ASN A 50 16.63 2.26 -3.64
N SER A 51 17.42 2.58 -4.67
CA SER A 51 17.12 3.69 -5.57
C SER A 51 16.32 3.24 -6.77
N ASN A 52 15.36 4.08 -7.19
CA ASN A 52 14.39 3.78 -8.23
C ASN A 52 13.65 2.47 -7.93
N ALA A 53 13.23 2.28 -6.67
CA ALA A 53 12.75 0.99 -6.21
C ALA A 53 11.51 1.10 -5.32
N VAL A 54 10.64 0.11 -5.42
CA VAL A 54 9.49 -0.07 -4.53
C VAL A 54 9.70 -1.33 -3.71
N ALA A 55 9.33 -1.27 -2.43
CA ALA A 55 9.49 -2.36 -1.48
C ALA A 55 8.13 -2.75 -0.91
N LEU A 56 7.73 -4.01 -1.15
CA LEU A 56 6.47 -4.58 -0.68
C LEU A 56 6.80 -5.72 0.27
N SER A 57 6.23 -5.71 1.48
CA SER A 57 6.55 -6.69 2.52
C SER A 57 5.32 -7.39 3.07
N CYS A 58 5.39 -8.71 3.26
CA CYS A 58 4.42 -9.43 4.07
C CYS A 58 4.82 -9.38 5.56
N ALA A 59 3.87 -9.10 6.45
CA ALA A 59 4.07 -9.23 7.89
C ALA A 59 3.97 -10.72 8.27
N CYS A 60 5.08 -11.46 8.21
CA CYS A 60 5.13 -12.90 8.52
C CYS A 60 6.57 -13.31 8.87
N MET A 61 6.80 -14.61 9.07
CA MET A 61 8.09 -15.23 9.36
C MET A 61 8.74 -14.82 10.70
N GLY A 62 7.97 -14.25 11.62
CA GLY A 62 8.44 -13.88 12.97
C GLY A 62 8.35 -14.98 14.01
N GLY A 63 8.07 -16.22 13.58
CA GLY A 63 7.95 -17.38 14.46
C GLY A 63 9.21 -17.68 15.27
N ARG A 64 9.06 -18.15 16.51
CA ARG A 64 10.16 -18.56 17.39
C ARG A 64 9.85 -19.90 18.07
N PRO A 65 10.80 -20.86 18.13
CA PRO A 65 12.15 -20.81 17.57
C PRO A 65 12.19 -21.02 16.04
N ASP A 66 11.10 -21.47 15.43
CA ASP A 66 11.00 -21.73 13.99
C ASP A 66 10.19 -20.62 13.28
N PRO A 67 10.80 -19.83 12.37
CA PRO A 67 10.12 -18.81 11.56
C PRO A 67 8.88 -19.34 10.81
N TRP A 68 8.91 -20.61 10.40
CA TRP A 68 7.82 -21.26 9.66
C TRP A 68 6.58 -21.56 10.50
N THR A 69 6.57 -21.23 11.79
CA THR A 69 5.33 -21.21 12.59
C THR A 69 4.40 -20.06 12.23
N LEU A 70 4.91 -19.03 11.53
CA LEU A 70 4.14 -17.94 10.96
C LEU A 70 4.48 -17.78 9.46
N PRO A 71 4.18 -18.79 8.62
CA PRO A 71 4.52 -18.76 7.19
C PRO A 71 3.77 -17.63 6.46
N PRO A 72 4.18 -17.21 5.25
CA PRO A 72 3.34 -16.33 4.44
C PRO A 72 1.98 -16.98 4.19
N THR A 73 0.90 -16.26 4.44
CA THR A 73 -0.46 -16.77 4.16
C THR A 73 -0.77 -16.64 2.67
N GLU A 74 -1.72 -17.44 2.16
CA GLU A 74 -2.12 -17.31 0.76
C GLU A 74 -2.74 -15.92 0.49
N ALA A 75 -3.53 -15.38 1.42
CA ALA A 75 -4.06 -14.02 1.35
C ALA A 75 -2.94 -12.97 1.22
N GLN A 76 -1.84 -13.13 1.97
CA GLN A 76 -0.66 -12.28 1.83
C GLN A 76 -0.02 -12.39 0.45
N LEU A 77 0.20 -13.62 -0.04
CA LEU A 77 0.85 -13.84 -1.33
C LEU A 77 0.00 -13.31 -2.50
N GLU A 78 -1.32 -13.50 -2.45
CA GLU A 78 -2.24 -12.94 -3.43
C GLU A 78 -2.22 -11.40 -3.43
N ALA A 79 -2.34 -10.79 -2.25
CA ALA A 79 -2.32 -9.34 -2.11
C ALA A 79 -0.97 -8.74 -2.55
N LEU A 80 0.15 -9.37 -2.17
CA LEU A 80 1.50 -9.00 -2.62
C LEU A 80 1.61 -9.02 -4.15
N CYS A 81 1.12 -10.08 -4.80
CA CYS A 81 1.17 -10.19 -6.26
C CYS A 81 0.28 -9.15 -6.96
N ARG A 82 -0.92 -8.90 -6.42
CA ARG A 82 -1.84 -7.88 -6.95
C ARG A 82 -1.28 -6.47 -6.80
N GLU A 83 -0.69 -6.17 -5.65
CA GLU A 83 -0.04 -4.88 -5.38
C GLU A 83 1.17 -4.67 -6.29
N ALA A 84 2.04 -5.69 -6.44
CA ALA A 84 3.18 -5.62 -7.37
C ALA A 84 2.72 -5.42 -8.83
N ALA A 85 1.63 -6.09 -9.25
CA ALA A 85 1.04 -5.87 -10.56
C ALA A 85 0.47 -4.44 -10.71
N GLN A 86 -0.10 -3.85 -9.67
CA GLN A 86 -0.55 -2.46 -9.68
C GLN A 86 0.63 -1.50 -9.86
N VAL A 87 1.72 -1.70 -9.12
CA VAL A 87 2.95 -0.90 -9.27
C VAL A 87 3.48 -1.01 -10.70
N ALA A 88 3.62 -2.23 -11.21
CA ALA A 88 4.07 -2.50 -12.58
C ALA A 88 3.21 -1.76 -13.62
N ARG A 89 1.88 -1.82 -13.52
CA ARG A 89 0.96 -1.07 -14.40
C ARG A 89 1.18 0.43 -14.32
N SER A 90 1.42 0.97 -13.13
CA SER A 90 1.67 2.42 -12.96
C SER A 90 2.98 2.87 -13.63
N TRP A 91 3.92 1.95 -13.84
CA TRP A 91 5.15 2.17 -14.61
C TRP A 91 5.03 1.78 -16.08
N GLY A 92 3.83 1.42 -16.54
CA GLY A 92 3.57 1.02 -17.93
C GLY A 92 4.05 -0.38 -18.29
N TRP A 93 4.34 -1.24 -17.30
CA TRP A 93 4.79 -2.60 -17.53
C TRP A 93 3.62 -3.57 -17.75
N GLY A 94 3.78 -4.46 -18.73
CA GLY A 94 2.89 -5.59 -18.98
C GLY A 94 3.45 -6.91 -18.44
N ALA A 95 2.76 -8.03 -18.72
CA ALA A 95 3.21 -9.35 -18.26
C ALA A 95 4.59 -9.75 -18.82
N ALA A 96 4.92 -9.35 -20.05
CA ALA A 96 6.20 -9.65 -20.69
C ALA A 96 7.39 -8.94 -20.00
N ASP A 97 7.12 -7.84 -19.31
CA ASP A 97 8.12 -7.03 -18.60
C ASP A 97 8.51 -7.63 -17.25
N ILE A 98 7.69 -8.51 -16.68
CA ILE A 98 7.96 -9.09 -15.37
C ILE A 98 9.05 -10.14 -15.51
N GLY A 99 10.25 -9.80 -15.07
CA GLY A 99 11.43 -10.66 -15.02
C GLY A 99 12.27 -10.39 -13.78
N ILE A 100 13.36 -11.16 -13.61
CA ILE A 100 14.24 -11.04 -12.45
C ILE A 100 14.88 -9.65 -12.33
N GLU A 101 15.03 -8.90 -13.42
CA GLU A 101 15.61 -7.54 -13.37
C GLU A 101 14.63 -6.48 -12.84
N ARG A 102 13.33 -6.79 -12.80
CA ARG A 102 12.25 -5.82 -12.49
C ARG A 102 11.42 -6.21 -11.28
N VAL A 103 11.35 -7.49 -10.95
CA VAL A 103 10.68 -8.00 -9.74
C VAL A 103 11.57 -9.07 -9.10
N MET A 104 12.09 -8.76 -7.92
CA MET A 104 13.01 -9.62 -7.17
C MET A 104 12.52 -9.85 -5.76
N THR A 105 12.77 -11.04 -5.21
CA THR A 105 12.72 -11.21 -3.76
C THR A 105 14.01 -10.67 -3.12
N HIS A 106 14.00 -10.37 -1.82
CA HIS A 106 15.24 -10.00 -1.15
C HIS A 106 16.27 -11.14 -1.21
N ALA A 107 15.87 -12.41 -1.15
CA ALA A 107 16.79 -13.54 -1.35
C ALA A 107 17.54 -13.43 -2.69
N GLU A 108 16.82 -13.14 -3.78
CA GLU A 108 17.41 -13.04 -5.11
C GLU A 108 18.32 -11.81 -5.24
N ALA A 109 17.89 -10.67 -4.68
CA ALA A 109 18.65 -9.44 -4.67
C ALA A 109 19.95 -9.57 -3.86
N ALA A 110 19.87 -10.21 -2.69
CA ALA A 110 21.01 -10.50 -1.81
C ALA A 110 22.04 -11.44 -2.45
N SER A 111 21.60 -12.28 -3.39
CA SER A 111 22.46 -13.17 -4.18
C SER A 111 22.83 -12.65 -5.57
N ASN A 112 22.52 -11.39 -5.91
CA ASN A 112 22.83 -10.79 -7.22
C ASN A 112 22.34 -11.65 -8.41
N ARG A 113 21.16 -12.29 -8.26
CA ARG A 113 20.67 -13.26 -9.25
C ARG A 113 20.23 -12.63 -10.58
N ASP A 114 20.09 -11.32 -10.62
CA ASP A 114 19.92 -10.52 -11.83
C ASP A 114 21.22 -10.36 -12.64
N GLY A 115 22.33 -10.93 -12.18
CA GLY A 115 23.64 -10.82 -12.83
C GLY A 115 24.39 -9.53 -12.52
N GLN A 116 23.82 -8.62 -11.71
CA GLN A 116 24.46 -7.38 -11.31
C GLN A 116 25.23 -7.56 -10.00
N TRP A 117 26.56 -7.45 -10.04
CA TRP A 117 27.38 -7.51 -8.84
C TRP A 117 27.30 -6.20 -8.02
N MET A 118 26.40 -6.15 -7.04
CA MET A 118 26.18 -4.96 -6.21
C MET A 118 26.92 -5.00 -4.86
N HIS A 119 27.15 -6.20 -4.34
CA HIS A 119 27.72 -6.50 -3.03
C HIS A 119 28.14 -7.98 -2.99
N GLU A 120 28.84 -8.39 -1.94
CA GLU A 120 29.05 -9.82 -1.65
C GLU A 120 27.71 -10.54 -1.44
N ASN A 121 27.68 -11.85 -1.69
CA ASN A 121 26.45 -12.63 -1.62
C ASN A 121 26.06 -12.91 -0.16
N TYR A 122 25.06 -12.19 0.34
CA TYR A 122 24.47 -12.39 1.67
C TYR A 122 23.09 -13.08 1.62
N GLY A 123 22.77 -13.64 0.46
CA GLY A 123 21.53 -14.38 0.24
C GLY A 123 21.63 -15.83 0.74
N PRO A 124 20.71 -16.71 0.33
CA PRO A 124 20.64 -18.09 0.79
C PRO A 124 21.94 -18.90 0.64
N VAL A 125 22.23 -19.73 1.63
CA VAL A 125 23.41 -20.64 1.62
C VAL A 125 23.39 -21.60 0.42
N ILE A 126 22.21 -22.08 0.03
CA ILE A 126 22.07 -22.94 -1.15
C ILE A 126 22.42 -22.24 -2.46
N TRP A 127 22.53 -20.91 -2.45
CA TRP A 127 22.99 -20.09 -3.57
C TRP A 127 24.41 -19.54 -3.32
N GLY A 128 25.16 -20.11 -2.38
CA GLY A 128 26.53 -19.74 -2.06
C GLY A 128 26.67 -18.45 -1.24
N GLY A 129 25.58 -17.97 -0.62
CA GLY A 129 25.61 -16.82 0.27
C GLY A 129 25.78 -17.17 1.74
N THR A 130 25.82 -16.16 2.60
CA THR A 130 25.99 -16.30 4.06
C THR A 130 24.67 -16.55 4.82
N GLY A 131 23.51 -16.44 4.15
CA GLY A 131 22.21 -16.85 4.68
C GLY A 131 21.41 -15.79 5.43
N GLU A 132 21.87 -14.53 5.47
CA GLU A 132 21.22 -13.45 6.22
C GLU A 132 19.88 -13.03 5.62
N ARG A 133 19.71 -13.17 4.30
CA ARG A 133 18.43 -12.92 3.63
C ARG A 133 18.01 -14.10 2.80
N TRP A 134 16.78 -14.54 3.02
CA TRP A 134 16.19 -15.68 2.33
C TRP A 134 14.70 -15.46 2.02
N ASP A 135 14.27 -14.20 2.05
CA ASP A 135 12.92 -13.74 1.72
C ASP A 135 12.40 -14.35 0.44
N PHE A 136 11.29 -15.06 0.57
CA PHE A 136 10.62 -15.82 -0.48
C PHE A 136 11.55 -16.71 -1.31
N LEU A 137 12.61 -17.25 -0.70
CA LEU A 137 13.32 -18.39 -1.25
C LEU A 137 12.33 -19.53 -1.53
N GLN A 138 11.49 -19.81 -0.54
CA GLN A 138 10.37 -20.74 -0.57
C GLN A 138 9.10 -20.00 -0.13
N LEU A 139 7.96 -20.36 -0.70
CA LEU A 139 6.66 -19.80 -0.29
C LEU A 139 5.98 -20.63 0.80
N THR A 140 6.35 -21.90 0.92
CA THR A 140 5.83 -22.85 1.90
C THR A 140 6.96 -23.61 2.56
N ARG A 141 6.70 -24.14 3.77
CA ARG A 141 7.68 -24.93 4.51
C ARG A 141 8.11 -26.14 3.69
N ASN A 142 9.42 -26.30 3.50
CA ASN A 142 10.02 -27.35 2.67
C ASN A 142 9.60 -27.32 1.19
N GLY A 143 9.04 -26.21 0.71
CA GLY A 143 8.71 -26.03 -0.70
C GLY A 143 9.94 -25.95 -1.60
N PRO A 144 9.78 -25.86 -2.92
CA PRO A 144 10.93 -25.65 -3.81
C PRO A 144 11.55 -24.25 -3.59
N PRO A 145 12.89 -24.09 -3.73
CA PRO A 145 13.58 -22.82 -3.59
C PRO A 145 13.42 -21.92 -4.83
N THR A 146 12.18 -21.80 -5.32
CA THR A 146 11.78 -21.09 -6.55
C THR A 146 10.71 -20.05 -6.26
N GLY A 147 10.62 -19.55 -5.01
CA GLY A 147 9.55 -18.65 -4.60
C GLY A 147 9.49 -17.36 -5.42
N GLY A 148 10.63 -16.79 -5.81
CA GLY A 148 10.69 -15.64 -6.72
C GLY A 148 10.07 -15.91 -8.09
N ASP A 149 10.33 -17.07 -8.70
CA ASP A 149 9.74 -17.46 -9.98
C ASP A 149 8.23 -17.66 -9.87
N GLN A 150 7.78 -18.32 -8.79
CA GLN A 150 6.36 -18.52 -8.51
C GLN A 150 5.63 -17.19 -8.33
N LEU A 151 6.21 -16.24 -7.58
CA LEU A 151 5.65 -14.90 -7.39
C LEU A 151 5.59 -14.13 -8.71
N ARG A 152 6.68 -14.11 -9.49
CA ARG A 152 6.67 -13.49 -10.83
C ARG A 152 5.62 -14.10 -11.74
N GLN A 153 5.44 -15.42 -11.74
CA GLN A 153 4.39 -16.08 -12.50
C GLN A 153 2.98 -15.61 -12.08
N ARG A 154 2.70 -15.55 -10.77
CA ARG A 154 1.43 -15.03 -10.24
C ARG A 154 1.20 -13.57 -10.65
N ILE A 155 2.22 -12.71 -10.57
CA ILE A 155 2.15 -11.31 -11.01
C ILE A 155 1.84 -11.22 -12.52
N ARG A 156 2.50 -12.02 -13.36
CA ARG A 156 2.20 -12.08 -14.80
C ARG A 156 0.76 -12.48 -15.07
N SER A 157 0.23 -13.47 -14.34
CA SER A 157 -1.18 -13.88 -14.47
C SER A 157 -2.14 -12.74 -14.11
N VAL A 158 -1.86 -11.98 -13.04
CA VAL A 158 -2.67 -10.81 -12.65
C VAL A 158 -2.61 -9.72 -13.71
N LEU A 159 -1.45 -9.50 -14.34
CA LEU A 159 -1.28 -8.50 -15.40
C LEU A 159 -1.96 -8.90 -16.71
N ALA A 160 -1.92 -10.19 -17.05
CA ALA A 160 -2.50 -10.75 -18.27
C ALA A 160 -4.03 -10.92 -18.20
N ALA A 161 -4.59 -11.06 -16.99
CA ALA A 161 -6.03 -11.02 -16.82
C ALA A 161 -6.57 -9.68 -17.35
N PRO A 162 -7.63 -9.69 -18.17
CA PRO A 162 -8.34 -8.47 -18.52
C PRO A 162 -8.64 -7.71 -17.23
N GLN A 163 -8.58 -6.38 -17.25
CA GLN A 163 -9.19 -5.58 -16.19
C GLN A 163 -10.71 -5.79 -16.29
N LEU A 164 -11.19 -6.95 -15.86
CA LEU A 164 -12.60 -7.18 -15.60
C LEU A 164 -13.00 -6.15 -14.53
N PRO A 165 -14.17 -5.50 -14.66
CA PRO A 165 -14.75 -4.84 -13.50
C PRO A 165 -14.75 -5.84 -12.35
N PRO A 166 -14.47 -5.41 -11.11
CA PRO A 166 -14.15 -6.30 -10.00
C PRO A 166 -15.23 -7.37 -9.85
N GLU A 167 -14.99 -8.55 -10.42
CA GLU A 167 -15.79 -9.72 -10.15
C GLU A 167 -15.48 -10.14 -8.71
N LEU A 168 -16.56 -10.40 -7.98
CA LEU A 168 -16.59 -10.60 -6.54
C LEU A 168 -15.41 -11.49 -6.07
N PRO A 169 -14.61 -11.02 -5.11
CA PRO A 169 -13.48 -11.80 -4.63
C PRO A 169 -13.97 -13.08 -3.95
N LEU A 170 -13.28 -14.18 -4.22
CA LEU A 170 -13.21 -15.32 -3.32
C LEU A 170 -12.81 -14.80 -1.92
N GLN A 171 -13.78 -14.81 -1.01
CA GLN A 171 -13.63 -14.71 0.45
C GLN A 171 -12.78 -13.55 1.00
N SER A 172 -13.12 -12.30 0.67
CA SER A 172 -12.87 -11.15 1.55
C SER A 172 -14.19 -10.48 1.90
N SER A 173 -14.52 -10.37 3.19
CA SER A 173 -15.83 -9.94 3.72
C SER A 173 -16.23 -8.48 3.45
N GLU A 174 -15.43 -7.70 2.73
CA GLU A 174 -15.78 -6.35 2.32
C GLU A 174 -16.39 -6.38 0.92
N ALA A 175 -17.73 -6.27 0.85
CA ALA A 175 -18.45 -6.04 -0.39
C ALA A 175 -17.95 -4.75 -1.07
N ALA A 176 -18.08 -4.67 -2.40
CA ALA A 176 -17.78 -3.44 -3.14
C ALA A 176 -18.48 -2.23 -2.50
N LEU A 177 -17.80 -1.07 -2.50
CA LEU A 177 -18.31 0.14 -1.89
C LEU A 177 -19.54 0.64 -2.66
N VAL A 178 -20.68 0.67 -1.96
CA VAL A 178 -21.97 1.13 -2.48
C VAL A 178 -22.42 2.37 -1.72
N PHE A 179 -22.57 3.48 -2.44
CA PHE A 179 -23.23 4.68 -1.94
C PHE A 179 -24.74 4.49 -1.89
N ARG A 180 -25.37 4.86 -0.77
CA ARG A 180 -26.80 4.66 -0.52
C ARG A 180 -27.61 5.93 -0.64
N ARG A 181 -27.07 7.05 -0.16
CA ARG A 181 -27.76 8.34 -0.16
C ARG A 181 -26.79 9.51 -0.10
N ALA A 182 -27.17 10.59 -0.75
CA ALA A 182 -26.58 11.90 -0.51
C ALA A 182 -27.13 12.49 0.80
N ALA A 183 -26.31 13.32 1.45
CA ALA A 183 -26.69 14.10 2.63
C ALA A 183 -25.84 15.37 2.67
N THR A 184 -26.10 16.21 3.67
CA THR A 184 -25.24 17.33 4.02
C THR A 184 -24.86 17.27 5.49
N MET A 185 -23.69 17.79 5.83
CA MET A 185 -23.25 17.94 7.21
C MET A 185 -22.51 19.28 7.41
N PRO A 186 -22.53 19.87 8.61
CA PRO A 186 -21.73 21.06 8.88
C PRO A 186 -20.22 20.76 8.98
N ALA A 187 -19.39 21.60 8.38
CA ALA A 187 -17.95 21.63 8.53
C ALA A 187 -17.46 23.09 8.67
N ARG A 188 -16.88 23.44 9.83
CA ARG A 188 -16.50 24.84 10.17
C ARG A 188 -17.62 25.87 9.89
N GLY A 189 -18.85 25.51 10.25
CA GLY A 189 -20.03 26.36 10.04
C GLY A 189 -20.51 26.49 8.59
N GLN A 190 -19.90 25.77 7.64
CA GLN A 190 -20.33 25.68 6.25
C GLN A 190 -21.05 24.35 5.99
N GLU A 191 -21.94 24.32 5.00
CA GLU A 191 -22.60 23.08 4.58
C GLU A 191 -21.69 22.28 3.63
N LEU A 192 -21.36 21.05 4.02
CA LEU A 192 -20.56 20.11 3.24
C LEU A 192 -21.45 19.02 2.66
N ALA A 193 -21.37 18.81 1.35
CA ALA A 193 -22.05 17.70 0.69
C ALA A 193 -21.33 16.37 0.98
N VAL A 194 -22.08 15.34 1.36
CA VAL A 194 -21.55 14.02 1.65
C VAL A 194 -22.38 12.92 1.00
N GLU A 195 -21.72 11.79 0.73
CA GLU A 195 -22.34 10.56 0.29
C GLU A 195 -22.17 9.51 1.40
N ILE A 196 -23.27 8.87 1.78
CA ILE A 196 -23.28 7.86 2.84
C ILE A 196 -23.25 6.48 2.19
N ASP A 197 -22.27 5.67 2.57
CA ASP A 197 -22.16 4.30 2.08
C ASP A 197 -23.08 3.30 2.81
N ALA A 198 -23.07 2.05 2.35
CA ALA A 198 -23.85 0.97 2.94
C ALA A 198 -23.48 0.63 4.39
N ALA A 199 -22.27 1.00 4.85
CA ALA A 199 -21.82 0.84 6.22
C ALA A 199 -22.13 2.07 7.09
N GLY A 200 -22.73 3.12 6.52
CA GLY A 200 -23.04 4.36 7.22
C GLY A 200 -21.86 5.34 7.29
N SER A 201 -20.73 5.05 6.63
CA SER A 201 -19.60 5.98 6.59
C SER A 201 -19.92 7.16 5.67
N SER A 202 -19.56 8.36 6.11
CA SER A 202 -19.67 9.57 5.29
C SER A 202 -18.43 9.74 4.43
N TRP A 203 -18.64 10.04 3.14
CA TRP A 203 -17.60 10.34 2.17
C TRP A 203 -17.83 11.73 1.58
N ALA A 204 -16.76 12.49 1.39
CA ALA A 204 -16.84 13.81 0.77
C ALA A 204 -15.68 14.01 -0.20
N LEU A 205 -15.80 15.04 -1.03
CA LEU A 205 -14.72 15.47 -1.90
C LEU A 205 -13.54 15.93 -1.05
N ALA A 206 -12.35 15.37 -1.32
CA ALA A 206 -11.15 15.70 -0.57
C ALA A 206 -10.82 17.21 -0.65
N ALA A 207 -11.06 17.84 -1.81
CA ALA A 207 -10.89 19.28 -1.98
C ALA A 207 -11.85 20.10 -1.10
N GLU A 208 -13.10 19.67 -0.95
CA GLU A 208 -14.12 20.34 -0.13
C GLU A 208 -13.89 20.09 1.37
N LEU A 209 -13.21 19.00 1.73
CA LEU A 209 -12.74 18.76 3.09
C LEU A 209 -11.52 19.61 3.44
N LEU A 210 -10.59 19.81 2.51
CA LEU A 210 -9.36 20.60 2.73
C LEU A 210 -9.63 22.11 2.81
N ALA A 211 -10.58 22.61 2.01
CA ALA A 211 -10.80 24.05 1.83
C ALA A 211 -11.24 24.80 3.11
N PRO A 212 -12.20 24.31 3.93
CA PRO A 212 -12.62 25.00 5.14
C PRO A 212 -11.50 25.17 6.16
N TYR A 213 -10.45 24.34 6.10
CA TYR A 213 -9.30 24.35 6.99
C TYR A 213 -8.07 25.02 6.40
N GLU A 214 -8.20 25.63 5.21
CA GLU A 214 -7.12 26.34 4.52
C GLU A 214 -5.85 25.47 4.32
N ILE A 215 -6.04 24.15 4.18
CA ILE A 215 -4.93 23.22 4.02
C ILE A 215 -4.41 23.32 2.59
N PRO A 216 -3.15 23.75 2.36
CA PRO A 216 -2.61 23.88 1.02
C PRO A 216 -2.41 22.49 0.40
N TYR A 217 -2.86 22.33 -0.84
CA TYR A 217 -2.69 21.09 -1.57
C TYR A 217 -2.47 21.29 -3.08
N ALA A 218 -1.90 20.28 -3.72
CA ALA A 218 -1.77 20.19 -5.17
C ALA A 218 -2.24 18.82 -5.67
N TRP A 219 -2.92 18.79 -6.82
CA TRP A 219 -3.32 17.55 -7.49
C TRP A 219 -2.25 17.10 -8.50
N GLU A 220 -1.75 15.89 -8.35
CA GLU A 220 -0.84 15.23 -9.29
C GLU A 220 -1.60 14.14 -10.07
N ALA A 221 -2.17 14.54 -11.22
CA ALA A 221 -3.05 13.69 -12.02
C ALA A 221 -2.41 12.38 -12.48
N SER A 222 -1.12 12.42 -12.85
CA SER A 222 -0.37 11.25 -13.35
C SER A 222 -0.25 10.14 -12.31
N ARG A 223 -0.31 10.49 -11.02
CA ARG A 223 -0.18 9.54 -9.90
C ARG A 223 -1.45 9.39 -9.08
N ARG A 224 -2.54 10.08 -9.48
CA ARG A 224 -3.80 10.12 -8.74
C ARG A 224 -3.54 10.46 -7.27
N ARG A 225 -2.86 11.58 -7.04
CA ARG A 225 -2.35 11.92 -5.71
C ARG A 225 -2.64 13.37 -5.36
N ILE A 226 -3.05 13.59 -4.11
CA ILE A 226 -3.10 14.91 -3.49
C ILE A 226 -1.83 15.09 -2.64
N LEU A 227 -1.04 16.10 -2.98
CA LEU A 227 0.14 16.52 -2.23
C LEU A 227 -0.28 17.59 -1.23
N VAL A 228 -0.12 17.31 0.06
CA VAL A 228 -0.47 18.23 1.15
C VAL A 228 0.79 18.96 1.62
N GLY A 229 0.73 20.30 1.63
CA GLY A 229 1.85 21.16 2.03
C GLY A 229 2.00 21.36 3.54
N SER A 230 1.09 20.81 4.34
CA SER A 230 1.10 20.92 5.81
C SER A 230 2.20 20.05 6.43
N LEU A 231 3.04 20.59 7.30
CA LEU A 231 4.13 19.85 7.97
C LEU A 231 3.73 19.23 9.33
N ASP A 232 2.51 19.50 9.79
CA ASP A 232 2.02 19.16 11.12
C ASP A 232 1.09 17.93 11.15
N VAL A 233 0.92 17.24 10.03
CA VAL A 233 0.24 15.95 9.99
C VAL A 233 1.24 14.83 10.26
N VAL A 234 0.90 13.94 11.18
CA VAL A 234 1.64 12.69 11.42
C VAL A 234 0.73 11.54 11.02
N PRO A 235 0.92 10.93 9.84
CA PRO A 235 0.06 9.86 9.37
C PRO A 235 -0.06 8.73 10.37
N SER A 236 -1.29 8.32 10.67
CA SER A 236 -1.53 7.27 11.65
C SER A 236 -1.33 5.86 11.09
N PHE A 237 -1.23 5.72 9.76
CA PHE A 237 -1.06 4.46 9.03
C PHE A 237 -2.12 3.41 9.39
N ARG A 238 -3.38 3.85 9.42
CA ARG A 238 -4.52 3.08 9.92
C ARG A 238 -4.62 1.65 9.39
N GLU A 239 -5.15 0.75 10.20
CA GLU A 239 -5.45 -0.63 9.80
C GLU A 239 -6.65 -0.72 8.85
N ASP A 240 -7.60 0.20 8.99
CA ASP A 240 -8.86 0.24 8.25
C ASP A 240 -8.76 1.06 6.94
N GLN A 241 -7.56 1.35 6.44
CA GLN A 241 -7.35 2.08 5.17
C GLN A 241 -8.20 1.51 4.03
N VAL A 242 -8.66 2.40 3.13
CA VAL A 242 -9.44 2.01 1.95
C VAL A 242 -8.65 1.01 1.09
N GLN A 243 -9.21 -0.19 0.91
CA GLN A 243 -8.58 -1.31 0.20
C GLN A 243 -8.96 -1.32 -1.29
N PRO A 244 -8.14 -1.90 -2.19
CA PRO A 244 -8.51 -2.06 -3.60
C PRO A 244 -9.79 -2.87 -3.84
N SER A 245 -10.20 -3.71 -2.89
CA SER A 245 -11.43 -4.50 -2.91
C SER A 245 -12.71 -3.67 -2.93
N VAL A 246 -12.64 -2.37 -2.58
CA VAL A 246 -13.81 -1.48 -2.62
C VAL A 246 -14.37 -1.28 -4.04
N GLY A 247 -13.61 -1.64 -5.07
CA GLY A 247 -14.08 -1.67 -6.46
C GLY A 247 -14.06 -0.33 -7.19
N TRP A 248 -13.42 0.68 -6.61
CA TRP A 248 -13.20 1.99 -7.23
C TRP A 248 -11.70 2.22 -7.48
N PRO A 249 -11.31 2.98 -8.53
CA PRO A 249 -9.94 3.43 -8.65
C PRO A 249 -9.55 4.22 -7.41
N LEU A 250 -8.34 4.03 -6.90
CA LEU A 250 -7.91 4.70 -5.67
C LEU A 250 -7.10 5.95 -5.97
N PHE A 251 -7.11 6.89 -5.03
CA PHE A 251 -6.16 8.00 -4.95
C PHE A 251 -5.46 7.98 -3.59
N GLU A 252 -4.31 8.63 -3.51
CA GLU A 252 -3.54 8.76 -2.27
C GLU A 252 -3.45 10.24 -1.87
N MET A 253 -3.55 10.52 -0.58
CA MET A 253 -3.21 11.81 -0.02
C MET A 253 -1.90 11.67 0.75
N THR A 254 -0.89 12.48 0.41
CA THR A 254 0.46 12.32 0.95
C THR A 254 1.04 13.66 1.37
N LEU A 255 1.93 13.64 2.36
CA LEU A 255 2.71 14.83 2.70
C LEU A 255 3.72 15.17 1.60
N GLN A 256 3.92 16.47 1.35
CA GLN A 256 4.98 17.01 0.50
C GLN A 256 6.35 17.00 1.21
N SER A 257 6.68 15.91 1.90
CA SER A 257 7.98 15.73 2.57
C SER A 257 8.83 14.67 1.85
N GLY A 258 10.12 14.60 2.18
CA GLY A 258 11.09 13.76 1.46
C GLY A 258 10.74 12.27 1.43
N ASN A 259 10.10 11.74 2.48
CA ASN A 259 9.67 10.34 2.54
C ASN A 259 8.21 10.13 2.06
N ALA A 260 7.54 11.20 1.60
CA ALA A 260 6.14 11.24 1.15
C ALA A 260 5.21 10.21 1.82
N PRO A 261 5.07 10.24 3.15
CA PRO A 261 4.21 9.30 3.85
C PRO A 261 2.77 9.50 3.41
N VAL A 262 2.04 8.38 3.29
CA VAL A 262 0.63 8.37 2.95
C VAL A 262 -0.18 8.72 4.19
N ILE A 263 -0.94 9.81 4.10
CA ILE A 263 -1.87 10.28 5.15
C ILE A 263 -3.10 9.38 5.14
N LEU A 264 -3.75 9.29 3.98
CA LEU A 264 -4.95 8.48 3.78
C LEU A 264 -5.06 8.00 2.34
N ARG A 265 -5.95 7.04 2.13
CA ARG A 265 -6.36 6.55 0.81
C ARG A 265 -7.83 6.84 0.62
N GLY A 266 -8.22 7.17 -0.59
CA GLY A 266 -9.62 7.32 -0.95
C GLY A 266 -9.91 6.76 -2.34
N ILE A 267 -11.08 7.08 -2.85
CA ILE A 267 -11.54 6.63 -4.16
C ILE A 267 -11.57 7.77 -5.17
N LEU A 268 -11.50 7.42 -6.44
CA LEU A 268 -11.85 8.27 -7.56
C LEU A 268 -13.22 7.87 -8.07
N ARG A 269 -14.16 8.81 -7.99
CA ARG A 269 -15.50 8.69 -8.58
C ARG A 269 -15.70 9.87 -9.50
N GLU A 270 -16.01 9.60 -10.78
CA GLU A 270 -16.19 10.63 -11.81
C GLU A 270 -14.98 11.58 -11.93
N ASN A 271 -13.76 11.02 -11.88
CA ASN A 271 -12.49 11.76 -11.86
C ASN A 271 -12.30 12.75 -10.70
N ARG A 272 -13.11 12.64 -9.64
CA ARG A 272 -12.98 13.44 -8.42
C ARG A 272 -12.52 12.57 -7.26
N ALA A 273 -11.68 13.12 -6.38
CA ALA A 273 -11.12 12.43 -5.23
C ALA A 273 -12.07 12.51 -4.03
N TRP A 274 -12.46 11.35 -3.49
CA TRP A 274 -13.36 11.22 -2.34
C TRP A 274 -12.71 10.40 -1.23
N CYS A 275 -12.74 10.89 0.00
CA CYS A 275 -12.24 10.18 1.17
C CYS A 275 -13.29 10.11 2.27
N ARG A 276 -13.11 9.17 3.21
CA ARG A 276 -13.96 9.07 4.40
C ARG A 276 -13.76 10.31 5.26
N VAL A 277 -14.87 10.92 5.66
CA VAL A 277 -14.87 12.20 6.39
C VAL A 277 -14.27 12.05 7.79
N LEU A 278 -14.62 10.98 8.52
CA LEU A 278 -14.09 10.74 9.86
C LEU A 278 -12.57 10.47 9.82
N GLU A 279 -12.11 9.64 8.88
CA GLU A 279 -10.67 9.38 8.68
C GLU A 279 -9.92 10.67 8.38
N PHE A 280 -10.44 11.51 7.48
CA PHE A 280 -9.87 12.82 7.20
C PHE A 280 -9.78 13.66 8.48
N ALA A 281 -10.85 13.72 9.28
CA ALA A 281 -10.84 14.51 10.50
C ALA A 281 -9.79 14.03 11.50
N GLU A 282 -9.66 12.72 11.68
CA GLU A 282 -8.67 12.11 12.58
C GLU A 282 -7.23 12.36 12.13
N GLU A 283 -6.92 12.15 10.84
CA GLU A 283 -5.58 12.37 10.29
C GLU A 283 -5.15 13.84 10.37
N PHE A 284 -6.08 14.78 10.19
CA PHE A 284 -5.78 16.21 10.23
C PHE A 284 -5.98 16.86 11.60
N GLY A 285 -6.29 16.07 12.64
CA GLY A 285 -6.49 16.58 14.00
C GLY A 285 -7.72 17.48 14.15
N ILE A 286 -8.73 17.30 13.31
CA ILE A 286 -9.99 18.06 13.35
C ILE A 286 -10.92 17.45 14.39
N SER A 287 -11.48 18.29 15.26
CA SER A 287 -12.43 17.83 16.27
C SER A 287 -13.80 17.55 15.66
N VAL A 288 -14.50 16.53 16.16
CA VAL A 288 -15.81 16.11 15.65
C VAL A 288 -16.82 15.99 16.78
N THR A 289 -18.09 16.24 16.47
CA THR A 289 -19.23 15.82 17.32
C THR A 289 -20.00 14.72 16.61
N PHE A 290 -20.65 13.85 17.37
CA PHE A 290 -21.60 12.87 16.86
C PHE A 290 -22.98 13.27 17.41
N ASP A 291 -23.99 13.35 16.55
CA ASP A 291 -25.36 13.83 16.83
C ASP A 291 -25.55 15.36 17.00
N PRO A 292 -25.53 16.14 15.89
CA PRO A 292 -25.24 15.70 14.53
C PRO A 292 -23.74 15.47 14.30
N PHE A 293 -23.42 14.66 13.28
CA PHE A 293 -22.02 14.52 12.84
C PHE A 293 -21.55 15.85 12.24
N VAL A 294 -20.54 16.47 12.84
CA VAL A 294 -20.04 17.81 12.48
C VAL A 294 -18.53 17.84 12.54
N LEU A 295 -17.89 18.53 11.60
CA LEU A 295 -16.48 18.88 11.70
C LEU A 295 -16.31 20.29 12.32
N LEU A 296 -15.55 20.36 13.42
CA LEU A 296 -15.25 21.58 14.17
C LEU A 296 -13.85 22.11 13.80
N GLU A 297 -13.12 22.66 14.77
CA GLU A 297 -11.79 23.23 14.59
C GLU A 297 -10.68 22.18 14.46
N ARG A 298 -9.64 22.54 13.72
CA ARG A 298 -8.38 21.82 13.64
C ARG A 298 -7.54 22.09 14.89
N ARG A 299 -7.10 21.05 15.59
CA ARG A 299 -6.27 21.19 16.80
C ARG A 299 -4.89 21.70 16.41
N GLY A 300 -4.46 22.79 17.04
CA GLY A 300 -3.15 23.40 16.80
C GLY A 300 -3.10 24.46 15.68
N GLY A 301 -4.26 24.86 15.14
CA GLY A 301 -4.45 26.07 14.33
C GLY A 301 -4.99 27.25 15.12
#